data_AF-A0AAX2J2G6-F1
#
_entry.id   AF-A0AAX2J2G6-F1
#
_cell.length_a   1.000
_cell.length_b   1.000
_cell.length_c   1.000
_cell.angle_alpha   90.00
_cell.angle_beta   90.00
_cell.angle_gamma   90.00
#
_symmetry.space_group_name_H-M   'P 1'
#
loop_
_entity.id
_entity.type
_entity.pdbx_description
1 polymer ?
#
loop_
_entity_poly.entity_id
_entity_poly.type
_entity_poly.pdbx_seq_one_letter_code
_entity_poly.pdbx_strand_id
1 'polypeptide(L)'
;MGNDIVAMSRKIPMAATKLAKIVALGGQSGIAQNDLMRFTDSAAKMGVAFDVSAEKAGQSMAELRSAFQLDQSGVETLADKINYLGNTTPAAAKCIMEIVQRVGAFGTVAGYNTGTVAALGATMRGFGIQEEMAATSIKNMMLALVAGETATKSQKATWKELGFDHEQIAKDMQKDAEGTTLKVLEAVSKLEKYKQASTLKELFGSESLLGIAPFLTSIDTVKKI
;
A
#
# COMPACT_ATOMS: atom_id res chain seq x y z
N MET A 1 -6.95 -9.08 32.56
CA MET A 1 -6.73 -7.89 31.71
C MET A 1 -6.17 -6.69 32.47
N GLY A 2 -6.79 -6.18 33.55
CA GLY A 2 -6.26 -5.01 34.28
C GLY A 2 -4.82 -5.17 34.79
N ASN A 3 -4.51 -6.30 35.44
CA ASN A 3 -3.14 -6.62 35.88
C ASN A 3 -2.15 -6.77 34.70
N ASP A 4 -2.61 -7.32 33.57
CA ASP A 4 -1.78 -7.51 32.38
C ASP A 4 -1.36 -6.17 31.77
N ILE A 5 -2.27 -5.17 31.77
CA ILE A 5 -2.01 -3.81 31.30
C ILE A 5 -0.97 -3.11 32.18
N VAL A 6 -1.09 -3.26 33.51
CA VAL A 6 -0.10 -2.69 34.46
C VAL A 6 1.26 -3.38 34.33
N ALA A 7 1.29 -4.69 34.10
CA ALA A 7 2.53 -5.40 33.82
C ALA A 7 3.16 -4.93 32.50
N MET A 8 2.36 -4.69 31.46
CA MET A 8 2.82 -4.19 30.16
C MET A 8 3.39 -2.78 30.24
N SER A 9 2.79 -1.87 31.03
CA SER A 9 3.30 -0.50 31.22
C SER A 9 4.67 -0.44 31.90
N ARG A 10 5.13 -1.53 32.52
CA ARG A 10 6.49 -1.63 33.08
C ARG A 10 7.54 -2.02 32.02
N LYS A 11 7.10 -2.56 30.88
CA LYS A 11 7.96 -2.99 29.76
C LYS A 11 7.92 -2.00 28.60
N ILE A 12 6.74 -1.48 28.30
CA ILE A 12 6.52 -0.43 27.31
C ILE A 12 6.51 0.90 28.08
N PRO A 13 7.36 1.89 27.73
CA PRO A 13 7.44 3.18 28.43
C PRO A 13 6.21 4.05 28.15
N MET A 14 5.04 3.59 28.61
CA MET A 14 3.73 4.16 28.35
C MET A 14 2.82 3.93 29.54
N ALA A 15 2.05 4.94 29.92
CA ALA A 15 1.11 4.84 31.05
C ALA A 15 0.08 3.72 30.83
N ALA A 16 -0.24 2.97 31.89
CA ALA A 16 -1.25 1.90 31.87
C ALA A 16 -2.61 2.39 31.35
N THR A 17 -2.99 3.64 31.61
CA THR A 17 -4.23 4.24 31.11
C THR A 17 -4.24 4.42 29.59
N LYS A 18 -3.09 4.72 28.96
CA LYS A 18 -2.98 4.79 27.50
C LYS A 18 -3.05 3.41 26.87
N LEU A 19 -2.35 2.42 27.45
CA LEU A 19 -2.44 1.03 27.02
C LEU A 19 -3.88 0.49 27.12
N ALA A 20 -4.60 0.83 28.20
CA ALA A 20 -6.00 0.45 28.35
C ALA A 20 -6.90 1.03 27.23
N LYS A 21 -6.63 2.25 26.75
CA LYS A 21 -7.35 2.83 25.60
C LYS A 21 -7.11 2.04 24.32
N ILE A 22 -5.87 1.59 24.08
CA ILE A 22 -5.54 0.77 22.91
C ILE A 22 -6.19 -0.61 23.00
N VAL A 23 -6.21 -1.24 24.19
CA VAL A 23 -6.94 -2.49 24.44
C VAL A 23 -8.43 -2.31 24.16
N ALA A 24 -9.04 -1.23 24.66
CA ALA A 24 -10.45 -0.94 24.42
C ALA A 24 -10.74 -0.71 22.93
N LEU A 25 -9.86 0.01 22.24
CA LEU A 25 -9.94 0.21 20.79
C LEU A 25 -9.89 -1.12 20.04
N GLY A 26 -8.91 -1.98 20.34
CA GLY A 26 -8.81 -3.31 19.76
C GLY A 26 -10.08 -4.14 19.96
N GLY A 27 -10.65 -4.11 21.17
CA GLY A 27 -11.92 -4.79 21.46
C GLY A 27 -13.08 -4.26 20.63
N GLN A 28 -13.19 -2.93 20.49
CA GLN A 28 -14.22 -2.29 19.65
C GLN A 28 -14.04 -2.62 18.16
N SER A 29 -12.80 -2.79 17.70
CA SER A 29 -12.47 -3.18 16.33
C SER A 29 -12.60 -4.70 16.07
N GLY A 30 -13.10 -5.47 17.03
CA GLY A 30 -13.33 -6.91 16.87
C GLY A 30 -12.06 -7.77 16.98
N ILE A 31 -10.97 -7.24 17.53
CA ILE A 31 -9.77 -8.03 17.84
C ILE A 31 -10.11 -9.05 18.93
N ALA A 32 -9.76 -10.31 18.68
CA ALA A 32 -10.02 -11.39 19.62
C ALA A 32 -9.38 -11.10 20.98
N GLN A 33 -10.04 -11.47 22.08
CA GLN A 33 -9.58 -11.20 23.44
C GLN A 33 -8.14 -11.67 23.69
N ASN A 34 -7.78 -12.83 23.14
CA ASN A 34 -6.45 -13.42 23.26
C ASN A 34 -5.36 -12.63 22.50
N ASP A 35 -5.74 -11.85 21.48
CA ASP A 35 -4.83 -11.03 20.68
C ASP A 35 -4.69 -9.60 21.21
N LEU A 36 -5.56 -9.12 22.11
CA LEU A 36 -5.60 -7.71 22.54
C LEU A 36 -4.29 -7.21 23.13
N MET A 37 -3.58 -8.05 23.89
CA MET A 37 -2.29 -7.68 24.46
C MET A 37 -1.20 -7.59 23.39
N ARG A 38 -1.17 -8.53 22.44
CA ARG A 38 -0.23 -8.50 21.30
C ARG A 38 -0.52 -7.30 20.39
N PHE A 39 -1.79 -7.05 20.09
CA PHE A 39 -2.23 -5.87 19.35
C PHE A 39 -1.77 -4.57 20.02
N THR A 40 -1.93 -4.47 21.34
CA THR A 40 -1.53 -3.27 22.10
C THR A 40 -0.03 -3.06 22.11
N ASP A 41 0.76 -4.13 22.28
CA ASP A 41 2.22 -4.08 22.19
C ASP A 41 2.68 -3.64 20.79
N SER A 42 2.11 -4.24 19.73
CA SER A 42 2.42 -3.90 18.35
C SER A 42 2.02 -2.46 18.00
N ALA A 43 0.88 -1.97 18.48
CA ALA A 43 0.47 -0.58 18.32
C ALA A 43 1.44 0.41 19.02
N ALA A 44 1.93 0.06 20.21
CA ALA A 44 2.91 0.89 20.91
C ALA A 44 4.25 0.94 20.16
N LYS A 45 4.74 -0.21 19.67
CA LYS A 45 5.96 -0.30 18.86
C LYS A 45 5.83 0.47 17.54
N MET A 46 4.71 0.28 16.84
CA MET A 46 4.42 0.98 15.59
C MET A 46 4.32 2.49 15.80
N GLY A 47 3.74 2.96 16.93
CA GLY A 47 3.71 4.37 17.28
C GLY A 47 5.11 4.99 17.33
N VAL A 48 6.05 4.33 18.00
CA VAL A 48 7.45 4.77 18.04
C VAL A 48 8.10 4.71 16.67
N ALA A 49 7.95 3.59 15.95
CA ALA A 49 8.60 3.38 14.66
C ALA A 49 8.12 4.36 13.57
N PHE A 50 6.83 4.72 13.59
CA PHE A 50 6.22 5.54 12.55
C PHE A 50 6.15 7.02 12.92
N ASP A 51 6.66 7.39 14.10
CA ASP A 51 6.59 8.74 14.65
C ASP A 51 5.13 9.25 14.75
N VAL A 52 4.27 8.42 15.36
CA VAL A 52 2.85 8.72 15.64
C VAL A 52 2.46 8.27 17.05
N SER A 53 1.35 8.78 17.57
CA SER A 53 0.83 8.26 18.85
C SER A 53 0.48 6.77 18.74
N ALA A 54 0.67 6.01 19.82
CA ALA A 54 0.29 4.59 19.85
C ALA A 54 -1.21 4.37 19.66
N GLU A 55 -2.05 5.32 20.08
CA GLU A 55 -3.49 5.32 19.80
C GLU A 55 -3.76 5.42 18.29
N LYS A 56 -3.10 6.34 17.58
CA LYS A 56 -3.19 6.45 16.12
C LYS A 56 -2.64 5.22 15.41
N ALA A 57 -1.54 4.64 15.89
CA ALA A 57 -0.99 3.40 15.35
C ALA A 57 -1.99 2.23 15.54
N GLY A 58 -2.56 2.08 16.73
CA GLY A 58 -3.59 1.07 17.01
C GLY A 58 -4.82 1.24 16.12
N GLN A 59 -5.31 2.47 15.95
CA GLN A 59 -6.40 2.76 15.01
C GLN A 59 -6.04 2.35 13.58
N SER A 60 -4.84 2.71 13.13
CA SER A 60 -4.40 2.41 11.77
C SER A 60 -4.24 0.91 11.54
N MET A 61 -3.72 0.18 12.53
CA MET A 61 -3.64 -1.28 12.50
C MET A 61 -5.03 -1.91 12.41
N ALA A 62 -6.00 -1.44 13.21
CA ALA A 62 -7.37 -1.95 13.17
C ALA A 62 -8.03 -1.70 11.80
N GLU A 63 -7.86 -0.50 11.24
CA GLU A 63 -8.35 -0.15 9.90
C GLU A 63 -7.72 -1.02 8.82
N LEU A 64 -6.40 -1.23 8.86
CA LEU A 64 -5.69 -2.09 7.90
C LEU A 64 -6.16 -3.54 7.99
N ARG A 65 -6.35 -4.06 9.21
CA ARG A 65 -6.89 -5.41 9.41
C ARG A 65 -8.28 -5.56 8.82
N SER A 66 -9.15 -4.59 9.05
CA SER A 66 -10.51 -4.60 8.49
C SER A 66 -10.49 -4.50 6.96
N ALA A 67 -9.73 -3.56 6.41
CA ALA A 67 -9.66 -3.32 4.97
C ALA A 67 -9.07 -4.50 4.18
N PHE A 68 -8.02 -5.14 4.72
CA PHE A 68 -7.28 -6.20 4.02
C PHE A 68 -7.58 -7.60 4.57
N GLN A 69 -8.53 -7.73 5.49
CA GLN A 69 -8.89 -8.99 6.17
C GLN A 69 -7.67 -9.66 6.83
N LEU A 70 -6.79 -8.87 7.45
CA LEU A 70 -5.56 -9.38 8.07
C LEU A 70 -5.82 -9.86 9.51
N ASP A 71 -5.15 -10.94 9.86
CA ASP A 71 -4.98 -11.34 11.25
C ASP A 71 -3.88 -10.50 11.94
N GLN A 72 -3.51 -10.86 13.18
CA GLN A 72 -2.51 -10.11 13.92
C GLN A 72 -1.12 -10.22 13.29
N SER A 73 -0.77 -11.40 12.79
CA SER A 73 0.52 -11.63 12.13
C SER A 73 0.59 -10.89 10.78
N GLY A 74 -0.50 -10.82 10.03
CA GLY A 74 -0.59 -10.13 8.75
C GLY A 74 -0.42 -8.62 8.88
N VAL A 75 -1.06 -8.00 9.87
CA VAL A 75 -0.87 -6.55 10.10
C VAL A 75 0.52 -6.21 10.62
N GLU A 76 1.12 -7.07 11.45
CA GLU A 76 2.50 -6.93 11.91
C GLU A 76 3.48 -7.05 10.74
N THR A 77 3.29 -8.03 9.86
CA THR A 77 4.10 -8.19 8.64
C THR A 77 4.02 -6.97 7.73
N LEU A 78 2.83 -6.39 7.57
CA LEU A 78 2.65 -5.16 6.80
C LEU A 78 3.34 -3.96 7.49
N ALA A 79 3.18 -3.82 8.80
CA ALA A 79 3.83 -2.76 9.57
C ALA A 79 5.36 -2.87 9.50
N ASP A 80 5.92 -4.08 9.57
CA ASP A 80 7.35 -4.34 9.42
C ASP A 80 7.86 -3.98 8.02
N LYS A 81 7.12 -4.33 6.96
CA LYS A 81 7.48 -3.94 5.59
C LYS A 81 7.43 -2.42 5.43
N ILE A 82 6.42 -1.74 5.97
CA ILE A 82 6.33 -0.28 5.95
C ILE A 82 7.48 0.36 6.74
N ASN A 83 7.83 -0.18 7.92
CA ASN A 83 8.97 0.29 8.71
C ASN A 83 10.28 0.13 7.94
N TYR A 84 10.50 -1.04 7.33
CA TYR A 84 11.67 -1.30 6.50
C TYR A 84 11.77 -0.30 5.35
N LEU A 85 10.68 -0.09 4.60
CA LEU A 85 10.64 0.89 3.52
C LEU A 85 10.87 2.32 4.03
N GLY A 86 10.34 2.66 5.21
CA GLY A 86 10.56 3.94 5.86
C GLY A 86 12.01 4.19 6.28
N ASN A 87 12.75 3.13 6.59
CA ASN A 87 14.16 3.20 6.98
C ASN A 87 15.12 3.10 5.79
N THR A 88 14.66 2.61 4.63
CA THR A 88 15.49 2.34 3.45
C THR A 88 15.19 3.24 2.25
N THR A 89 14.15 4.09 2.36
CA THR A 89 13.77 5.05 1.33
C THR A 89 13.57 6.46 1.94
N PRO A 90 13.52 7.53 1.13
CA PRO A 90 13.19 8.86 1.62
C PRO A 90 11.74 9.03 2.12
N ALA A 91 10.88 8.02 1.97
CA ALA A 91 9.48 8.09 2.33
C ALA A 91 9.27 7.72 3.81
N ALA A 92 8.76 8.63 4.63
CA ALA A 92 8.47 8.33 6.04
C ALA A 92 7.41 7.20 6.17
N ALA A 93 7.58 6.31 7.15
CA ALA A 93 6.68 5.18 7.40
C ALA A 93 5.20 5.60 7.55
N LYS A 94 4.93 6.73 8.24
CA LYS A 94 3.58 7.31 8.35
C LYS A 94 2.95 7.64 6.99
N CYS A 95 3.73 8.20 6.06
CA CYS A 95 3.26 8.57 4.73
C CYS A 95 2.93 7.31 3.90
N ILE A 96 3.78 6.28 3.99
CA ILE A 96 3.54 5.00 3.32
C ILE A 96 2.26 4.35 3.87
N MET A 97 2.09 4.33 5.19
CA MET A 97 0.89 3.81 5.84
C MET A 97 -0.38 4.53 5.35
N GLU A 98 -0.37 5.86 5.29
CA GLU A 98 -1.51 6.64 4.79
C GLU A 98 -1.86 6.31 3.33
N ILE A 99 -0.85 6.10 2.47
CA ILE A 99 -1.07 5.66 1.09
C ILE A 99 -1.72 4.27 1.07
N VAL A 100 -1.18 3.31 1.83
CA VAL A 100 -1.72 1.94 1.89
C VAL A 100 -3.16 1.93 2.39
N GLN A 101 -3.48 2.72 3.43
CA GLN A 101 -4.84 2.86 3.94
C GLN A 101 -5.78 3.46 2.90
N ARG A 102 -5.33 4.49 2.18
CA ARG A 102 -6.14 5.14 1.13
C ARG A 102 -6.39 4.22 -0.04
N VAL A 103 -5.40 3.45 -0.48
CA VAL A 103 -5.57 2.41 -1.51
C VAL A 103 -6.56 1.35 -1.02
N GLY A 104 -6.39 0.92 0.23
CA GLY A 104 -7.33 0.07 0.96
C GLY A 104 -7.56 -1.28 0.28
N ALA A 105 -8.73 -1.87 0.57
CA ALA A 105 -9.14 -3.20 0.10
C ALA A 105 -9.06 -3.39 -1.42
N PHE A 106 -9.11 -2.29 -2.19
CA PHE A 106 -9.01 -2.36 -3.65
C PHE A 106 -7.69 -2.95 -4.13
N GLY A 107 -6.59 -2.79 -3.38
CA GLY A 107 -5.32 -3.43 -3.71
C GLY A 107 -5.45 -4.94 -3.84
N THR A 108 -6.08 -5.59 -2.86
CA THR A 108 -6.33 -7.05 -2.88
C THR A 108 -7.27 -7.45 -4.01
N VAL A 109 -8.33 -6.67 -4.26
CA VAL A 109 -9.25 -6.92 -5.39
C VAL A 109 -8.51 -6.83 -6.74
N ALA A 110 -7.54 -5.92 -6.84
CA ALA A 110 -6.72 -5.75 -8.03
C ALA A 110 -5.58 -6.79 -8.15
N GLY A 111 -5.52 -7.78 -7.24
CA GLY A 111 -4.52 -8.85 -7.24
C GLY A 111 -3.22 -8.52 -6.52
N TYR A 112 -3.08 -7.32 -5.94
CA TYR A 112 -1.89 -6.92 -5.21
C TYR A 112 -1.91 -7.44 -3.78
N ASN A 113 -0.74 -7.86 -3.28
CA ASN A 113 -0.54 -8.00 -1.84
C ASN A 113 -0.28 -6.62 -1.20
N THR A 114 -0.50 -6.52 0.10
CA THR A 114 -0.34 -5.26 0.86
C THR A 114 1.09 -4.72 0.85
N GLY A 115 2.09 -5.60 0.77
CA GLY A 115 3.50 -5.24 0.66
C GLY A 115 3.83 -4.53 -0.65
N THR A 116 3.28 -5.00 -1.77
CA THR A 116 3.47 -4.35 -3.08
C THR A 116 2.82 -2.97 -3.11
N VAL A 117 1.63 -2.80 -2.49
CA VAL A 117 1.01 -1.47 -2.34
C VAL A 117 1.91 -0.52 -1.53
N ALA A 118 2.49 -1.01 -0.42
CA ALA A 118 3.42 -0.24 0.39
C ALA A 118 4.69 0.14 -0.41
N ALA A 119 5.24 -0.77 -1.22
CA ALA A 119 6.41 -0.53 -2.05
C ALA A 119 6.14 0.54 -3.13
N LEU A 120 4.97 0.49 -3.79
CA LEU A 120 4.54 1.52 -4.75
C LEU A 120 4.40 2.88 -4.06
N GLY A 121 3.76 2.92 -2.89
CA GLY A 121 3.60 4.14 -2.10
C GLY A 121 4.94 4.73 -1.64
N ALA A 122 5.85 3.89 -1.13
CA ALA A 122 7.19 4.30 -0.73
C ALA A 122 7.99 4.87 -1.92
N THR A 123 7.90 4.23 -3.08
CA THR A 123 8.56 4.69 -4.30
C THR A 123 8.03 6.06 -4.74
N MET A 124 6.71 6.22 -4.85
CA MET A 124 6.08 7.49 -5.22
C MET A 124 6.44 8.60 -4.24
N ARG A 125 6.38 8.31 -2.94
CA ARG A 125 6.68 9.29 -1.91
C ARG A 125 8.16 9.66 -1.90
N GLY A 126 9.05 8.71 -2.21
CA GLY A 126 10.48 8.94 -2.42
C GLY A 126 10.78 9.88 -3.59
N PHE A 127 9.93 9.89 -4.63
CA PHE A 127 9.97 10.88 -5.71
C PHE A 127 9.28 12.22 -5.36
N GLY A 128 8.84 12.40 -4.11
CA GLY A 128 8.19 13.63 -3.66
C GLY A 128 6.71 13.73 -4.01
N ILE A 129 6.08 12.66 -4.51
CA ILE A 129 4.64 12.64 -4.78
C ILE A 129 3.88 12.56 -3.44
N GLN A 130 2.93 13.47 -3.24
CA GLN A 130 2.11 13.52 -2.02
C GLN A 130 1.20 12.30 -1.90
N GLU A 131 0.84 11.96 -0.66
CA GLU A 131 0.15 10.73 -0.28
C GLU A 131 -1.19 10.56 -1.01
N GLU A 132 -1.94 11.65 -1.17
CA GLU A 132 -3.23 11.65 -1.88
C GLU A 132 -3.05 11.40 -3.38
N MET A 133 -2.11 12.10 -4.02
CA MET A 133 -1.81 11.91 -5.44
C MET A 133 -1.23 10.52 -5.71
N ALA A 134 -0.38 10.01 -4.80
CA ALA A 134 0.18 8.66 -4.89
C ALA A 134 -0.93 7.61 -4.79
N ALA A 135 -1.82 7.71 -3.80
CA ALA A 135 -2.93 6.79 -3.65
C ALA A 135 -3.88 6.81 -4.87
N THR A 136 -4.21 8.00 -5.40
CA THR A 136 -5.02 8.13 -6.62
C THR A 136 -4.34 7.50 -7.83
N SER A 137 -3.04 7.77 -8.00
CA SER A 137 -2.25 7.19 -9.11
C SER A 137 -2.21 5.67 -9.04
N ILE A 138 -1.99 5.10 -7.85
CA ILE A 138 -1.99 3.66 -7.62
C ILE A 138 -3.36 3.05 -7.94
N LYS A 139 -4.46 3.65 -7.45
CA LYS A 139 -5.82 3.16 -7.71
C LYS A 139 -6.18 3.18 -9.19
N ASN A 140 -5.86 4.27 -9.88
CA ASN A 140 -6.16 4.40 -11.30
C ASN A 140 -5.32 3.43 -12.16
N MET A 141 -4.06 3.22 -11.78
CA MET A 141 -3.23 2.18 -12.39
C MET A 141 -3.86 0.79 -12.20
N MET A 142 -4.23 0.45 -10.96
CA MET A 142 -4.91 -0.80 -10.63
C MET A 142 -6.20 -0.97 -11.45
N LEU A 143 -7.08 0.05 -11.48
CA LEU A 143 -8.33 0.04 -12.24
C LEU A 143 -8.11 -0.24 -13.72
N ALA A 144 -7.13 0.41 -14.34
CA ALA A 144 -6.83 0.20 -15.75
C ALA A 144 -6.30 -1.21 -16.04
N LEU A 145 -5.45 -1.73 -15.16
CA LEU A 145 -4.86 -3.07 -15.30
C LEU A 145 -5.90 -4.19 -15.10
N VAL A 146 -6.94 -3.96 -14.29
CA VAL A 146 -8.00 -4.96 -14.05
C VAL A 146 -9.28 -4.73 -14.85
N ALA A 147 -9.32 -3.71 -15.72
CA ALA A 147 -10.50 -3.36 -16.48
C ALA A 147 -10.99 -4.50 -17.39
N GLY A 148 -10.08 -5.32 -17.93
CA GLY A 148 -10.41 -6.44 -18.81
C GLY A 148 -11.38 -6.03 -19.91
N GLU A 149 -12.51 -6.73 -20.04
CA GLU A 149 -13.55 -6.45 -21.04
C GLU A 149 -14.12 -5.02 -20.96
N THR A 150 -14.12 -4.42 -19.77
CA THR A 150 -14.68 -3.07 -19.51
C THR A 150 -13.71 -1.94 -19.86
N ALA A 151 -12.49 -2.24 -20.33
CA ALA A 151 -11.57 -1.23 -20.82
C ALA A 151 -12.22 -0.36 -21.91
N THR A 152 -11.91 0.93 -21.92
CA THR A 152 -12.43 1.84 -22.94
C THR A 152 -11.87 1.51 -24.32
N LYS A 153 -12.53 1.99 -25.39
CA LYS A 153 -12.05 1.76 -26.76
C LYS A 153 -10.60 2.23 -26.97
N SER A 154 -10.22 3.36 -26.39
CA SER A 154 -8.88 3.92 -26.50
C SER A 154 -7.85 3.16 -25.66
N GLN A 155 -8.21 2.71 -24.46
CA GLN A 155 -7.38 1.78 -23.69
C GLN A 155 -7.14 0.46 -24.43
N LYS A 156 -8.18 -0.14 -25.03
CA LYS A 156 -8.05 -1.36 -25.84
C LYS A 156 -7.09 -1.18 -27.01
N ALA A 157 -7.17 -0.04 -27.71
CA ALA A 157 -6.24 0.29 -28.79
C ALA A 157 -4.79 0.44 -28.26
N THR A 158 -4.62 1.13 -27.14
CA THR A 158 -3.30 1.36 -26.52
C THR A 158 -2.66 0.06 -26.02
N TRP A 159 -3.44 -0.84 -25.42
CA TRP A 159 -2.97 -2.17 -25.04
C TRP A 159 -2.46 -2.95 -26.26
N LYS A 160 -3.23 -2.93 -27.36
CA LYS A 160 -2.85 -3.57 -28.61
C LYS A 160 -1.57 -2.98 -29.20
N GLU A 161 -1.40 -1.66 -29.17
CA GLU A 161 -0.18 -0.98 -29.61
C GLU A 161 1.05 -1.37 -28.78
N LEU A 162 0.86 -1.61 -27.47
CA LEU A 162 1.90 -2.12 -26.58
C LEU A 162 2.14 -3.64 -26.73
N GLY A 163 1.36 -4.33 -27.58
CA GLY A 163 1.48 -5.77 -27.79
C GLY A 163 0.81 -6.63 -26.70
N PHE A 164 -0.09 -6.06 -25.91
CA PHE A 164 -0.83 -6.76 -24.87
C PHE A 164 -2.28 -7.00 -25.27
N ASP A 165 -2.82 -8.13 -24.81
CA ASP A 165 -4.26 -8.30 -24.73
C ASP A 165 -4.78 -7.81 -23.37
N HIS A 166 -5.72 -6.88 -23.41
CA HIS A 166 -6.33 -6.25 -22.25
C HIS A 166 -7.05 -7.24 -21.30
N GLU A 167 -7.71 -8.28 -21.82
CA GLU A 167 -8.34 -9.31 -20.98
C GLU A 167 -7.28 -10.20 -20.32
N GLN A 168 -6.22 -10.52 -21.07
CA GLN A 168 -5.10 -11.29 -20.54
C GLN A 168 -4.35 -10.52 -19.45
N ILE A 169 -4.14 -9.21 -19.60
CA ILE A 169 -3.56 -8.37 -18.54
C ILE A 169 -4.41 -8.46 -17.27
N ALA A 170 -5.74 -8.33 -17.37
CA ALA A 170 -6.61 -8.43 -16.21
C ALA A 170 -6.54 -9.83 -15.55
N LYS A 171 -6.42 -10.91 -16.33
CA LYS A 171 -6.22 -12.27 -15.81
C LYS A 171 -4.85 -12.45 -15.16
N ASP A 172 -3.81 -11.87 -15.74
CA ASP A 172 -2.44 -11.96 -15.24
C ASP A 172 -2.27 -11.16 -13.93
N MET A 173 -3.00 -10.05 -13.77
CA MET A 173 -3.05 -9.32 -12.49
C MET A 173 -3.52 -10.20 -11.32
N GLN A 174 -4.42 -11.14 -11.56
CA GLN A 174 -4.90 -12.06 -10.51
C GLN A 174 -3.90 -13.17 -10.17
N LYS A 175 -2.87 -13.37 -11.00
CA LYS A 175 -1.82 -14.39 -10.81
C LYS A 175 -0.52 -13.79 -10.31
N ASP A 176 -0.12 -12.66 -10.88
CA ASP A 176 1.14 -11.98 -10.64
C ASP A 176 0.96 -10.48 -10.92
N ALA A 177 0.28 -9.78 -10.01
CA ALA A 177 0.03 -8.34 -10.13
C ALA A 177 1.32 -7.53 -10.26
N GLU A 178 2.34 -7.88 -9.48
CA GLU A 178 3.61 -7.17 -9.46
C GLU A 178 4.37 -7.33 -10.77
N GLY A 179 4.57 -8.57 -11.22
CA GLY A 179 5.26 -8.86 -12.48
C GLY A 179 4.48 -8.34 -13.70
N THR A 180 3.15 -8.41 -13.68
CA THR A 180 2.32 -7.84 -14.75
C THR A 180 2.45 -6.32 -14.84
N THR A 181 2.43 -5.64 -13.69
CA THR A 181 2.59 -4.18 -13.63
C THR A 181 3.97 -3.76 -14.12
N LEU A 182 5.02 -4.47 -13.70
CA LEU A 182 6.38 -4.23 -14.17
C LEU A 182 6.51 -4.44 -15.69
N LYS A 183 5.92 -5.51 -16.25
CA LYS A 183 5.92 -5.76 -17.70
C LYS A 183 5.26 -4.63 -18.48
N VAL A 184 4.14 -4.10 -17.98
CA VAL A 184 3.45 -2.97 -18.61
C VAL A 184 4.31 -1.71 -18.58
N LEU A 185 4.85 -1.35 -17.41
CA LEU A 185 5.73 -0.17 -17.28
C LEU A 185 6.98 -0.29 -18.15
N GLU A 186 7.56 -1.49 -18.25
CA GLU A 186 8.68 -1.78 -19.15
C GLU A 186 8.32 -1.57 -20.62
N ALA A 187 7.17 -2.06 -21.07
CA ALA A 187 6.73 -1.87 -22.45
C ALA A 187 6.58 -0.38 -22.78
N VAL A 188 5.98 0.40 -21.87
CA VAL A 188 5.87 1.86 -22.05
C VAL A 188 7.24 2.53 -22.05
N SER A 189 8.17 2.10 -21.18
CA SER A 189 9.52 2.69 -21.11
C SER A 189 10.35 2.51 -22.38
N LYS A 190 10.03 1.48 -23.20
CA LYS A 190 10.69 1.17 -24.48
C LYS A 190 10.12 1.96 -25.66
N LEU A 191 9.00 2.66 -25.49
CA LEU A 191 8.47 3.57 -26.51
C LEU A 191 9.39 4.78 -26.69
N GLU A 192 9.28 5.42 -27.85
CA GLU A 192 9.90 6.73 -28.10
C GLU A 192 9.48 7.73 -27.03
N LYS A 193 10.41 8.56 -26.55
CA LYS A 193 10.21 9.44 -25.39
C LYS A 193 8.96 10.33 -25.49
N TYR A 194 8.65 10.81 -26.69
CA TYR A 194 7.49 11.69 -26.91
C TYR A 194 6.14 10.95 -26.81
N LYS A 195 6.11 9.61 -26.87
CA LYS A 195 4.90 8.78 -26.72
C LYS A 195 4.63 8.33 -25.29
N GLN A 196 5.67 8.26 -24.44
CA GLN A 196 5.56 7.66 -23.11
C GLN A 196 4.48 8.33 -22.25
N ALA A 197 4.47 9.66 -22.19
CA ALA A 197 3.50 10.41 -21.39
C ALA A 197 2.06 10.26 -21.92
N SER A 198 1.87 10.31 -23.24
CA SER A 198 0.54 10.11 -23.83
C SER A 198 0.02 8.69 -23.61
N THR A 199 0.89 7.68 -23.70
CA THR A 199 0.52 6.28 -23.44
C THR A 199 0.14 6.07 -21.97
N LEU A 200 0.92 6.60 -21.03
CA LEU A 200 0.55 6.54 -19.60
C LEU A 200 -0.78 7.23 -19.32
N LYS A 201 -1.00 8.40 -19.91
CA LYS A 201 -2.26 9.15 -19.76
C LYS A 201 -3.45 8.36 -20.31
N GLU A 202 -3.30 7.73 -21.48
CA GLU A 202 -4.37 6.97 -22.13
C GLU A 202 -4.74 5.72 -21.33
N LEU A 203 -3.73 5.03 -20.78
CA LEU A 203 -3.96 3.85 -19.94
C LEU A 203 -4.52 4.20 -18.56
N PHE A 204 -3.87 5.13 -17.86
CA PHE A 204 -4.03 5.32 -16.42
C PHE A 204 -4.71 6.65 -16.04
N GLY A 205 -5.05 7.48 -17.01
CA GLY A 205 -5.66 8.80 -16.79
C GLY A 205 -4.66 9.90 -16.46
N SER A 206 -5.08 11.15 -16.67
CA SER A 206 -4.24 12.35 -16.51
C SER A 206 -3.77 12.57 -15.07
N GLU A 207 -4.64 12.27 -14.10
CA GLU A 207 -4.37 12.46 -12.66
C GLU A 207 -3.23 11.57 -12.15
N SER A 208 -3.01 10.45 -12.83
CA SER A 208 -2.04 9.43 -12.46
C SER A 208 -0.67 9.65 -13.09
N LEU A 209 -0.58 10.54 -14.07
CA LEU A 209 0.62 10.72 -14.88
C LEU A 209 1.82 11.12 -14.03
N LEU A 210 1.64 12.08 -13.11
CA LEU A 210 2.70 12.56 -12.22
C LEU A 210 3.18 11.47 -11.25
N GLY A 211 2.27 10.60 -10.80
CA GLY A 211 2.63 9.48 -9.92
C GLY A 211 3.34 8.34 -10.65
N ILE A 212 2.92 8.01 -11.88
CA ILE A 212 3.38 6.81 -12.60
C ILE A 212 4.60 7.10 -13.48
N ALA A 213 4.73 8.30 -14.06
CA ALA A 213 5.84 8.62 -14.97
C ALA A 213 7.24 8.40 -14.36
N PRO A 214 7.52 8.73 -13.08
CA PRO A 214 8.81 8.45 -12.45
C PRO A 214 9.20 6.97 -12.41
N PHE A 215 8.23 6.04 -12.49
CA PHE A 215 8.53 4.62 -12.55
C PHE A 215 9.22 4.24 -13.87
N LEU A 216 8.93 4.92 -14.98
CA LEU A 216 9.54 4.61 -16.29
C LEU A 216 11.05 4.84 -16.31
N THR A 217 11.55 5.81 -15.54
CA THR A 217 12.97 6.11 -15.42
C THR A 217 13.65 5.32 -14.31
N SER A 218 12.88 4.58 -13.51
CA SER A 218 13.33 3.95 -12.27
C SER A 218 12.99 2.47 -12.19
N ILE A 219 12.68 1.83 -13.33
CA ILE A 219 12.24 0.42 -13.39
C ILE A 219 13.24 -0.51 -12.68
N ASP A 220 14.54 -0.30 -12.85
CA ASP A 220 15.57 -1.12 -12.18
C ASP A 220 15.66 -0.88 -10.68
N THR A 221 15.17 0.27 -10.19
CA THR A 221 15.05 0.53 -8.75
C THR A 221 13.82 -0.18 -8.19
N VAL A 222 12.70 -0.13 -8.93
CA VAL A 222 11.43 -0.77 -8.54
C VAL A 222 11.56 -2.30 -8.48
N LYS A 223 12.35 -2.90 -9.38
CA LYS A 223 12.66 -4.35 -9.38
C LYS A 223 13.45 -4.86 -8.16
N LYS A 224 14.01 -3.97 -7.35
CA LYS A 224 14.88 -4.32 -6.20
C LYS A 224 14.18 -4.24 -4.84
N ILE A 225 12.90 -3.82 -4.80
CA ILE A 225 12.11 -3.57 -3.58
C ILE A 225 11.31 -4.81 -3.20
#